data_AF-A0A9Y2E5K5-F1
#
_entry.id   AF-A0A9Y2E5K5-F1
#
_cell.length_a   1.000
_cell.length_b   1.000
_cell.length_c   1.000
_cell.angle_alpha   90.00
_cell.angle_beta   90.00
_cell.angle_gamma   90.00
#
_symmetry.space_group_name_H-M   'P 1'
#
loop_
_entity.id
_entity.type
_entity.pdbx_description
1 polymer ?
#
loop_
_entity_poly.entity_id
_entity_poly.type
_entity_poly.pdbx_seq_one_letter_code
_entity_poly.pdbx_strand_id
1 'polypeptide(L)'
;MGLGSTAKKIQALSDHAEQMYKQVQELQGRITRLEEEVDETHETVTTLDHELAEQRALLVAMAEEQGLDAEAILAEAAIEEAEDDDAADADDEATVEDAPAAESGE
;
A
#
# COMPACT_ATOMS: atom_id res chain seq x y z
N MET A 1 -17.34 -25.16 -48.26
CA MET A 1 -17.49 -24.38 -47.01
C MET A 1 -16.29 -24.67 -46.10
N GLY A 2 -15.13 -24.02 -46.27
CA GLY A 2 -13.94 -24.37 -45.46
C GLY A 2 -12.85 -23.31 -45.44
N LEU A 3 -12.48 -22.78 -46.62
CA LEU A 3 -11.44 -21.76 -46.76
C LEU A 3 -11.83 -20.41 -46.11
N GLY A 4 -13.09 -19.98 -46.23
CA GLY A 4 -13.58 -18.75 -45.60
C GLY A 4 -13.59 -18.79 -44.06
N SER A 5 -13.77 -19.96 -43.45
CA SER A 5 -13.74 -20.10 -41.99
C SER A 5 -12.31 -20.02 -41.42
N THR A 6 -11.30 -20.39 -42.21
CA THR A 6 -9.88 -20.28 -41.81
C THR A 6 -9.39 -18.84 -41.97
N ALA A 7 -9.76 -18.17 -43.05
CA ALA A 7 -9.48 -16.73 -43.22
C ALA A 7 -10.10 -15.89 -42.09
N LYS A 8 -11.35 -16.19 -41.69
CA LYS A 8 -12.02 -15.51 -40.57
C LYS A 8 -11.35 -15.75 -39.21
N LYS A 9 -10.81 -16.95 -38.98
CA LYS A 9 -10.03 -17.25 -37.76
C LYS A 9 -8.69 -16.51 -37.73
N ILE A 10 -8.02 -16.39 -38.88
CA ILE A 10 -6.78 -15.62 -38.99
C ILE A 10 -7.06 -14.14 -38.72
N GLN A 11 -8.15 -13.60 -39.28
CA GLN A 11 -8.56 -12.22 -39.00
C GLN A 11 -8.87 -12.00 -37.51
N ALA A 12 -9.68 -12.88 -36.90
CA ALA A 12 -9.99 -12.77 -35.48
C ALA A 12 -8.76 -12.90 -34.56
N LEU A 13 -7.78 -13.73 -34.94
CA LEU A 13 -6.50 -13.83 -34.24
C LEU A 13 -5.70 -12.53 -34.35
N SER A 14 -5.66 -11.91 -35.53
CA SER A 14 -5.01 -10.60 -35.72
C SER A 14 -5.70 -9.51 -34.91
N ASP A 15 -7.03 -9.46 -34.92
CA ASP A 15 -7.81 -8.48 -34.14
C ASP A 15 -7.54 -8.65 -32.63
N HIS A 16 -7.45 -9.89 -32.14
CA HIS A 16 -7.13 -10.18 -30.75
C HIS A 16 -5.67 -9.83 -30.41
N ALA A 17 -4.73 -10.13 -31.31
CA ALA A 17 -3.33 -9.75 -31.14
C ALA A 17 -3.15 -8.23 -31.07
N GLU A 18 -3.90 -7.46 -31.88
CA GLU A 18 -3.90 -6.00 -31.82
C GLU A 18 -4.45 -5.48 -30.49
N GLN A 19 -5.53 -6.08 -29.98
CA GLN A 19 -6.09 -5.71 -28.67
C GLN A 19 -5.13 -6.02 -27.53
N MET A 20 -4.50 -7.20 -27.54
CA MET A 20 -3.48 -7.57 -26.56
C MET A 20 -2.30 -6.61 -26.61
N TYR A 21 -1.83 -6.24 -27.80
CA TYR A 21 -0.75 -5.27 -27.96
C TYR A 21 -1.12 -3.91 -27.32
N LYS A 22 -2.33 -3.40 -27.58
CA LYS A 22 -2.81 -2.16 -26.95
C LYS A 22 -2.85 -2.26 -25.43
N GLN A 23 -3.35 -3.37 -24.89
CA GLN A 23 -3.40 -3.61 -23.44
C GLN A 23 -2.01 -3.65 -22.81
N VAL A 24 -1.03 -4.29 -23.47
CA VAL A 24 0.36 -4.32 -23.01
C VAL A 24 0.96 -2.91 -23.01
N GLN A 25 0.72 -2.11 -24.05
CA GLN A 25 1.19 -0.73 -24.09
C GLN A 25 0.56 0.14 -22.98
N GLU A 26 -0.72 -0.02 -22.71
CA GLU A 26 -1.40 0.67 -21.61
C GLU A 26 -0.85 0.25 -20.24
N LEU A 27 -0.62 -1.05 -20.04
CA LEU A 27 -0.06 -1.59 -18.82
C LEU A 27 1.39 -1.12 -18.60
N GLN A 28 2.21 -1.12 -19.65
CA GLN A 28 3.55 -0.55 -19.60
C GLN A 28 3.50 0.92 -19.18
N GLY A 29 2.60 1.72 -19.77
CA GLY A 29 2.45 3.13 -19.40
C GLY A 29 1.95 3.34 -17.97
N ARG A 30 1.15 2.42 -17.42
CA ARG A 30 0.75 2.46 -16.00
C ARG A 30 1.91 2.13 -15.07
N ILE A 31 2.73 1.14 -15.43
CA ILE A 31 3.92 0.77 -14.64
C ILE A 31 4.90 1.93 -14.59
N THR A 32 5.22 2.55 -15.74
CA THR A 32 6.14 3.70 -15.76
C THR A 32 5.64 4.86 -14.89
N ARG A 33 4.34 5.18 -14.93
CA ARG A 33 3.77 6.20 -14.05
C ARG A 33 3.84 5.82 -12.58
N LEU A 34 3.59 4.55 -12.26
CA LEU A 34 3.68 4.05 -10.88
C LEU A 34 5.12 4.14 -10.37
N GLU A 35 6.11 3.79 -11.21
CA GLU A 35 7.52 3.93 -10.89
C GLU A 35 7.87 5.40 -10.62
N GLU A 36 7.43 6.32 -11.47
CA GLU A 36 7.62 7.77 -11.27
C GLU A 36 6.97 8.28 -9.97
N GLU A 37 5.74 7.87 -9.66
CA GLU A 37 5.04 8.25 -8.43
C GLU A 37 5.72 7.70 -7.17
N VAL A 38 6.27 6.48 -7.24
CA VAL A 38 7.02 5.88 -6.13
C VAL A 38 8.32 6.64 -5.89
N ASP A 39 9.04 7.01 -6.95
CA ASP A 39 10.26 7.81 -6.84
C ASP A 39 9.98 9.19 -6.23
N GLU A 40 8.91 9.88 -6.66
CA GLU A 40 8.47 11.17 -6.09
C GLU A 40 8.06 11.03 -4.62
N THR A 41 7.33 9.95 -4.29
CA THR A 41 6.94 9.66 -2.90
C THR A 41 8.16 9.42 -2.03
N HIS A 42 9.16 8.66 -2.53
CA HIS A 42 10.39 8.41 -1.81
C HIS A 42 11.18 9.71 -1.55
N GLU A 43 11.29 10.59 -2.53
CA GLU A 43 11.93 11.91 -2.36
C GLU A 43 11.19 12.75 -1.32
N THR A 44 9.85 12.74 -1.35
CA THR A 44 9.01 13.44 -0.39
C THR A 44 9.22 12.90 1.02
N VAL A 45 9.19 11.58 1.22
CA VAL A 45 9.43 10.94 2.52
C VAL A 45 10.84 11.26 3.03
N THR A 46 11.86 11.19 2.17
CA THR A 46 13.24 11.52 2.55
C THR A 46 13.36 12.96 3.04
N THR A 47 12.66 13.89 2.39
CA THR A 47 12.63 15.30 2.79
C THR A 47 11.92 15.47 4.14
N LEU A 48 10.77 14.84 4.31
CA LEU A 48 10.01 14.88 5.55
C LEU A 48 10.78 14.29 6.73
N ASP A 49 11.47 13.16 6.54
CA ASP A 49 12.32 12.54 7.57
C ASP A 49 13.43 13.50 8.02
N HIS A 50 14.02 14.22 7.08
CA HIS A 50 15.05 15.21 7.39
C HIS A 50 14.48 16.38 8.20
N GLU A 51 13.37 16.98 7.73
CA GLU A 51 12.72 18.09 8.43
C GLU A 51 12.22 17.68 9.83
N LEU A 52 11.67 16.47 9.98
CA LEU A 52 11.22 15.95 11.26
C LEU A 52 12.40 15.76 12.22
N ALA A 53 13.53 15.22 11.75
CA ALA A 53 14.73 15.09 12.57
C ALA A 53 15.24 16.45 13.07
N GLU A 54 15.23 17.48 12.22
CA GLU A 54 15.59 18.84 12.61
C GLU A 54 14.63 19.42 13.65
N GLN A 55 13.32 19.26 13.43
CA GLN A 55 12.29 19.70 14.36
C GLN A 55 12.40 19.00 15.72
N ARG A 56 12.65 17.69 15.74
CA ARG A 56 12.87 16.93 16.96
C ARG A 56 14.09 17.44 17.71
N ALA A 57 15.20 17.70 17.02
CA ALA A 57 16.40 18.27 17.64
C ALA A 57 16.13 19.65 18.26
N LEU A 58 15.36 20.50 17.59
CA LEU A 58 14.94 21.80 18.12
C LEU A 58 14.09 21.63 19.39
N LEU A 59 13.11 20.72 19.38
CA LEU A 59 12.24 20.47 20.53
C LEU A 59 13.01 19.94 21.74
N VAL A 60 13.98 19.04 21.52
CA VAL A 60 14.87 18.54 22.58
C VAL A 60 15.69 19.69 23.17
N ALA A 61 16.29 20.54 22.35
CA ALA A 61 17.04 21.70 22.83
C ALA A 61 16.15 22.67 23.65
N MET A 62 14.91 22.91 23.22
CA MET A 62 13.94 23.73 23.95
C MET A 62 13.49 23.08 25.27
N ALA A 63 13.38 21.75 25.32
CA ALA A 63 13.04 21.01 26.53
C ALA A 63 14.18 21.07 27.55
N GLU A 64 15.44 20.89 27.10
CA GLU A 64 16.64 21.05 27.93
C GLU A 64 16.74 22.47 28.52
N GLU A 65 16.47 23.51 27.72
CA GLU A 65 16.45 24.90 28.19
C GLU A 65 15.41 25.13 29.30
N GLN A 66 14.28 24.43 29.22
CA GLN A 66 13.21 24.48 30.23
C GLN A 66 13.45 23.55 31.42
N GLY A 67 14.56 22.80 31.43
CA GLY A 67 14.89 21.84 32.49
C GLY A 67 14.03 20.58 32.47
N LEU A 68 13.44 20.23 31.32
CA LEU A 68 12.71 19.00 31.10
C LEU A 68 13.66 17.89 30.63
N ASP A 69 13.45 16.67 31.13
CA ASP A 69 14.17 15.49 30.65
C ASP A 69 13.50 14.97 29.38
N ALA A 70 14.01 15.42 28.23
CA ALA A 70 13.46 15.06 26.93
C ALA A 70 13.55 13.55 26.65
N GLU A 71 14.59 12.88 27.13
CA GLU A 71 14.78 11.43 26.92
C GLU A 71 13.73 10.64 27.69
N ALA A 72 13.46 11.02 28.95
CA ALA A 72 12.40 10.39 29.74
C ALA A 72 11.02 10.58 29.11
N ILE A 73 10.72 11.78 28.59
CA ILE A 73 9.43 12.07 27.92
C ILE A 73 9.27 11.23 26.65
N LEU A 74 10.33 11.11 25.85
CA LEU A 74 10.31 10.32 24.62
C LEU A 74 10.18 8.81 24.91
N ALA A 75 10.82 8.31 25.97
CA ALA A 75 10.70 6.93 26.39
C ALA A 75 9.28 6.59 26.86
N GLU A 76 8.65 7.48 27.64
CA GLU A 76 7.25 7.31 28.07
C GLU A 76 6.29 7.27 26.86
N ALA A 77 6.44 8.20 25.92
CA ALA A 77 5.60 8.24 24.72
C ALA A 77 5.74 6.97 23.86
N ALA A 78 6.95 6.42 23.74
CA ALA A 78 7.19 5.18 23.00
C ALA A 78 6.56 3.94 23.69
N ILE A 79 6.39 3.96 25.01
CA ILE A 79 5.68 2.91 25.75
C ILE A 79 4.18 3.05 25.51
N GLU A 80 3.62 4.26 25.62
CA GLU A 80 2.19 4.52 25.40
C GLU A 80 1.76 4.07 23.97
N GLU A 81 2.56 4.39 22.96
CA GLU A 81 2.29 3.96 21.57
C GLU A 81 2.32 2.42 21.43
N ALA A 82 3.27 1.73 22.08
CA ALA A 82 3.33 0.27 22.04
C ALA A 82 2.16 -0.39 22.79
N GLU A 83 1.70 0.20 23.89
CA GLU A 83 0.54 -0.30 24.64
C GLU A 83 -0.78 -0.10 23.86
N ASP A 84 -0.92 0.99 23.12
CA ASP A 84 -2.08 1.26 22.25
C ASP A 84 -2.14 0.28 21.06
N ASP A 85 -0.98 -0.04 20.45
CA ASP A 85 -0.91 -1.03 19.36
C ASP A 85 -1.27 -2.45 19.83
N ASP A 86 -0.80 -2.88 21.02
CA ASP A 86 -1.16 -4.19 21.60
C ASP A 86 -2.65 -4.29 21.97
N ALA A 87 -3.29 -3.17 22.32
CA ALA A 87 -4.73 -3.13 22.60
C ALA A 87 -5.60 -3.28 21.34
N ALA A 88 -5.11 -2.86 20.17
CA ALA A 88 -5.82 -2.97 18.90
C ALA A 88 -5.84 -4.41 18.34
N ASP A 89 -4.82 -5.22 18.65
CA ASP A 89 -4.71 -6.62 18.17
C ASP A 89 -5.53 -7.62 19.03
N ALA A 90 -5.99 -7.20 20.21
CA ALA A 90 -6.76 -8.04 21.13
C ALA A 90 -8.27 -8.14 20.81
N ASP A 91 -8.79 -7.33 19.88
CA ASP A 91 -10.22 -7.27 19.55
C ASP A 91 -10.62 -8.10 18.30
N ASP A 92 -9.65 -8.67 17.55
CA ASP A 92 -9.91 -9.42 16.29
C ASP A 92 -10.01 -10.95 16.45
N GLU A 93 -10.23 -11.48 17.67
CA GLU A 93 -10.33 -12.94 17.91
C GLU A 93 -11.67 -13.43 18.49
N ALA A 94 -12.79 -12.77 18.13
CA ALA A 94 -14.11 -13.19 18.62
C ALA A 94 -15.28 -13.06 17.61
N THR A 95 -15.17 -13.51 16.36
CA THR A 95 -16.36 -13.90 15.55
C THR A 95 -16.04 -14.94 14.45
N VAL A 96 -15.84 -16.19 14.85
CA VAL A 96 -16.08 -17.34 13.96
C VAL A 96 -17.14 -18.23 14.60
N GLU A 97 -18.40 -17.78 14.54
CA GLU A 97 -19.55 -18.67 14.73
C GLU A 97 -19.66 -19.58 13.50
N ASP A 98 -19.07 -20.76 13.65
CA ASP A 98 -19.52 -22.07 13.18
C ASP A 98 -20.73 -22.04 12.21
N ALA A 99 -20.42 -22.16 10.91
CA ALA A 99 -21.40 -22.64 9.94
C ALA A 99 -21.55 -24.16 10.05
N PRO A 100 -22.78 -24.68 9.99
CA PRO A 100 -22.94 -25.80 9.08
C PRO A 100 -24.24 -25.84 8.26
N ALA A 101 -24.12 -26.62 7.19
CA ALA A 101 -25.15 -27.37 6.49
C ALA A 101 -25.87 -26.69 5.31
N ALA A 102 -25.40 -27.07 4.13
CA ALA A 102 -26.18 -27.21 2.92
C ALA A 102 -27.49 -27.98 3.16
N GLU A 103 -28.59 -27.49 2.60
CA GLU A 103 -29.68 -28.35 2.13
C GLU A 103 -30.15 -27.87 0.77
N SER A 104 -30.33 -28.85 -0.11
CA SER A 104 -30.70 -28.72 -1.52
C SER A 104 -32.22 -28.67 -1.69
N GLY A 105 -32.68 -27.88 -2.66
CA GLY A 105 -33.89 -28.17 -3.44
C GLY A 105 -35.19 -27.53 -2.97
N GLU A 106 -35.74 -26.64 -3.80
CA GLU A 106 -37.03 -26.87 -4.47
C GLU A 106 -37.10 -26.07 -5.79
#